data_AF-A0A9E5ARZ9-F1
#
_entry.id   AF-A0A9E5ARZ9-F1
#
_cell.length_a   1.000
_cell.length_b   1.000
_cell.length_c   1.000
_cell.angle_alpha   90.00
_cell.angle_beta   90.00
_cell.angle_gamma   90.00
#
_symmetry.space_group_name_H-M   'P 1'
#
loop_
_entity.id
_entity.type
_entity.pdbx_description
1 polymer ?
#
loop_
_entity_poly.entity_id
_entity_poly.type
_entity_poly.pdbx_seq_one_letter_code
_entity_poly.pdbx_strand_id
1 'polypeptide(L)'
;MGAWRRVPVLADLPPADLLDNRQYRTVVLLTAIFASAARGVALLPNELVLWAESAQVANPRLRAARCQFAVEICALTGDTVAAMGYLRDALAADLQDFAWIEHCPTLEPLRHGAQWAAMRKTMAERAQRVAEAVFEVS
;
A
#
# COMPACT_ATOMS: atom_id res chain seq x y z
N MET A 1 -16.52 -10.05 -13.02
CA MET A 1 -15.70 -8.83 -12.84
C MET A 1 -15.87 -7.97 -14.07
N GLY A 2 -16.38 -6.74 -13.94
CA GLY A 2 -16.53 -5.81 -15.06
C GLY A 2 -15.18 -5.28 -15.54
N ALA A 3 -15.07 -4.90 -16.81
CA ALA A 3 -13.86 -4.31 -17.36
C ALA A 3 -13.62 -2.91 -16.74
N TRP A 4 -12.50 -2.75 -16.05
CA TRP A 4 -12.09 -1.46 -15.45
C TRP A 4 -11.74 -0.46 -16.55
N ARG A 5 -12.27 0.77 -16.46
CA ARG A 5 -11.96 1.84 -17.42
C ARG A 5 -10.64 2.50 -17.00
N ARG A 6 -9.67 2.64 -17.91
CA ARG A 6 -8.44 3.41 -17.62
C ARG A 6 -8.68 4.89 -17.89
N VAL A 7 -8.43 5.73 -16.90
CA VAL A 7 -8.52 7.19 -17.01
C VAL A 7 -7.29 7.76 -16.30
N PRO A 8 -6.58 8.74 -16.89
CA PRO A 8 -5.45 9.37 -16.21
C PRO A 8 -5.94 10.05 -14.94
N VAL A 9 -5.53 9.49 -13.81
CA VAL A 9 -5.86 9.95 -12.48
C VAL A 9 -5.16 11.27 -12.20
N LEU A 10 -4.01 11.49 -12.85
CA LEU A 10 -3.21 12.69 -12.70
C LEU A 10 -3.59 13.86 -13.63
N ALA A 11 -4.57 13.68 -14.52
CA ALA A 11 -4.95 14.74 -15.46
C ALA A 11 -5.56 15.97 -14.78
N ASP A 12 -6.13 15.79 -13.59
CA ASP A 12 -6.80 16.85 -12.80
C ASP A 12 -5.94 17.35 -11.63
N LEU A 13 -4.63 17.06 -11.62
CA LEU A 13 -3.76 17.52 -10.54
C LEU A 13 -3.48 19.03 -10.61
N PRO A 14 -3.24 19.68 -9.46
CA PRO A 14 -2.81 21.07 -9.44
C PRO A 14 -1.46 21.27 -10.18
N PRO A 15 -1.13 22.50 -10.56
CA PRO A 15 0.04 22.83 -11.37
C PRO A 15 1.38 22.29 -10.80
N ALA A 16 2.37 22.21 -11.68
CA ALA A 16 3.66 21.51 -11.46
C ALA A 16 4.43 22.00 -10.21
N ASP A 17 4.21 23.24 -9.79
CA ASP A 17 4.79 23.86 -8.60
C ASP A 17 4.36 23.18 -7.28
N LEU A 18 3.16 22.60 -7.23
CA LEU A 18 2.68 21.82 -6.08
C LEU A 18 3.22 20.38 -6.07
N LEU A 19 3.75 19.90 -7.20
CA LEU A 19 4.35 18.56 -7.35
C LEU A 19 5.85 18.53 -7.04
N ASP A 20 6.52 19.69 -7.00
CA ASP A 20 7.93 19.82 -6.59
C ASP A 20 8.13 19.51 -5.10
N ASN A 21 7.07 19.58 -4.30
CA ASN A 21 7.10 19.10 -2.93
C ASN A 21 6.85 17.58 -2.89
N ARG A 22 7.93 16.82 -2.67
CA ARG A 22 7.91 15.35 -2.58
C ARG A 22 6.91 14.79 -1.56
N GLN A 23 6.63 15.51 -0.47
CA GLN A 23 5.62 15.10 0.52
C GLN A 23 4.20 15.35 0.02
N TYR A 24 3.96 16.53 -0.57
CA TYR A 24 2.67 16.92 -1.12
C TYR A 24 2.25 15.99 -2.28
N ARG A 25 3.20 15.63 -3.12
CA ARG A 25 3.02 14.67 -4.23
C ARG A 25 2.47 13.33 -3.77
N THR A 26 2.96 12.77 -2.64
CA THR A 26 2.46 11.47 -2.15
C THR A 26 1.02 11.54 -1.67
N VAL A 27 0.64 12.60 -0.95
CA VAL A 27 -0.74 12.77 -0.46
C VAL A 27 -1.70 12.91 -1.64
N VAL A 28 -1.33 13.73 -2.61
CA VAL A 28 -2.11 13.94 -3.84
C VAL A 28 -2.24 12.63 -4.63
N LEU A 29 -1.14 11.87 -4.79
CA LEU A 29 -1.17 10.56 -5.44
C LEU A 29 -2.11 9.59 -4.70
N LEU A 30 -1.98 9.47 -3.37
CA LEU A 30 -2.85 8.63 -2.55
C LEU A 30 -4.33 8.95 -2.77
N THR A 31 -4.71 10.21 -2.62
CA THR A 31 -6.10 10.65 -2.77
C THR A 31 -6.63 10.37 -4.17
N ALA A 32 -5.85 10.70 -5.20
CA ALA A 32 -6.28 10.52 -6.58
C ALA A 32 -6.43 9.03 -6.91
N ILE A 33 -5.52 8.18 -6.44
CA ILE A 33 -5.57 6.73 -6.65
C ILE A 33 -6.80 6.13 -5.96
N PHE A 34 -7.04 6.44 -4.67
CA PHE A 34 -8.22 5.92 -3.96
C PHE A 34 -9.52 6.38 -4.61
N ALA A 35 -9.60 7.65 -5.02
CA ALA A 35 -10.77 8.17 -5.73
C ALA A 35 -11.00 7.48 -7.08
N SER A 36 -9.94 7.08 -7.78
CA SER A 36 -10.04 6.34 -9.03
C SER A 36 -10.42 4.88 -8.81
N ALA A 37 -9.84 4.22 -7.80
CA ALA A 37 -10.18 2.86 -7.46
C ALA A 37 -11.65 2.73 -7.02
N ALA A 38 -12.14 3.70 -6.22
CA ALA A 38 -13.57 3.80 -5.85
C ALA A 38 -14.50 3.99 -7.06
N ARG A 39 -13.99 4.52 -8.18
CA ARG A 39 -14.73 4.71 -9.44
C ARG A 39 -14.58 3.56 -10.42
N GLY A 40 -13.94 2.45 -10.04
CA GLY A 40 -13.71 1.35 -10.99
C GLY A 40 -12.65 1.71 -12.06
N VAL A 41 -11.76 2.66 -11.76
CA VAL A 41 -10.71 3.12 -12.65
C VAL A 41 -9.35 2.54 -12.24
N ALA A 42 -8.73 1.83 -13.17
CA ALA A 42 -7.39 1.29 -12.98
C ALA A 42 -6.33 2.37 -13.26
N LEU A 43 -5.24 2.34 -12.49
CA LEU A 43 -4.10 3.22 -12.69
C LEU A 43 -3.41 2.97 -14.02
N LEU A 44 -2.87 4.03 -14.60
CA LEU A 44 -1.99 3.94 -15.74
C LEU A 44 -0.58 3.47 -15.32
N PRO A 45 0.18 2.78 -16.19
CA PRO A 45 1.51 2.28 -15.85
C PRO A 45 2.48 3.36 -15.32
N ASN A 46 2.43 4.57 -15.84
CA ASN A 46 3.25 5.68 -15.36
C ASN A 46 2.89 6.11 -13.94
N GLU A 47 1.63 5.98 -13.52
CA GLU A 47 1.18 6.32 -12.16
C GLU A 47 1.69 5.29 -11.14
N LEU A 48 1.77 4.02 -11.54
CA LEU A 48 2.40 2.96 -10.74
C LEU A 48 3.90 3.19 -10.53
N VAL A 49 4.60 3.75 -11.53
CA VAL A 49 6.03 4.11 -11.40
C VAL A 49 6.20 5.23 -10.37
N LEU A 50 5.38 6.29 -10.45
CA LEU A 50 5.43 7.38 -9.47
C LEU A 50 5.13 6.89 -8.06
N TRP A 51 4.23 5.92 -7.94
CA TRP A 51 3.95 5.28 -6.68
C TRP A 51 5.14 4.50 -6.13
N ALA A 52 5.76 3.66 -6.96
CA ALA A 52 6.96 2.89 -6.60
C ALA A 52 8.09 3.82 -6.12
N GLU A 53 8.35 4.91 -6.84
CA GLU A 53 9.31 5.94 -6.44
C GLU A 53 8.95 6.59 -5.11
N SER A 54 7.65 6.84 -4.88
CA SER A 54 7.19 7.42 -3.61
C SER A 54 7.37 6.45 -2.44
N ALA A 55 7.25 5.14 -2.65
CA ALA A 55 7.49 4.15 -1.61
C ALA A 55 8.96 4.09 -1.18
N GLN A 56 9.91 4.51 -2.04
CA GLN A 56 11.35 4.53 -1.75
C GLN A 56 11.75 5.75 -0.90
N VAL A 57 11.39 5.72 0.39
CA VAL A 57 11.81 6.72 1.38
C VAL A 57 12.79 6.12 2.40
N ALA A 58 13.68 6.98 2.90
CA ALA A 58 14.69 6.61 3.89
C ALA A 58 14.09 6.25 5.26
N ASN A 59 12.98 6.90 5.64
CA ASN A 59 12.29 6.61 6.90
C ASN A 59 11.55 5.25 6.80
N PRO A 60 11.92 4.24 7.60
CA PRO A 60 11.37 2.90 7.47
C PRO A 60 9.88 2.83 7.78
N ARG A 61 9.39 3.58 8.78
CA ARG A 61 7.96 3.62 9.12
C ARG A 61 7.12 4.22 8.00
N LEU A 62 7.58 5.34 7.44
CA LEU A 62 6.89 5.96 6.31
C LEU A 62 6.92 5.05 5.07
N ARG A 63 8.04 4.34 4.83
CA ARG A 63 8.14 3.35 3.77
C ARG A 63 7.12 2.22 3.97
N ALA A 64 7.06 1.64 5.17
CA ALA A 64 6.09 0.59 5.49
C ALA A 64 4.64 1.04 5.25
N ALA A 65 4.27 2.23 5.72
CA ALA A 65 2.93 2.80 5.51
C ALA A 65 2.62 3.04 4.03
N ARG A 66 3.58 3.58 3.26
CA ARG A 66 3.42 3.73 1.80
C ARG A 66 3.28 2.37 1.12
N CYS A 67 4.06 1.37 1.50
CA CYS A 67 3.89 0.03 0.97
C CYS A 67 2.52 -0.55 1.33
N GLN A 68 1.95 -0.35 2.54
CA GLN A 68 0.60 -0.80 2.87
C GLN A 68 -0.45 -0.26 1.89
N PHE A 69 -0.45 1.05 1.64
CA PHE A 69 -1.38 1.63 0.66
C PHE A 69 -1.17 1.05 -0.75
N ALA A 70 0.08 0.81 -1.14
CA ALA A 70 0.42 0.16 -2.40
C ALA A 70 -0.26 -1.21 -2.55
N VAL A 71 -0.18 -2.02 -1.49
CA VAL A 71 -0.78 -3.36 -1.44
C VAL A 71 -2.28 -3.25 -1.65
N GLU A 72 -2.96 -2.34 -0.93
CA GLU A 72 -4.41 -2.17 -1.06
C GLU A 72 -4.82 -1.78 -2.48
N ILE A 73 -4.11 -0.84 -3.09
CA ILE A 73 -4.38 -0.35 -4.44
C ILE A 73 -4.20 -1.47 -5.48
N CYS A 74 -3.07 -2.17 -5.42
CA CYS A 74 -2.78 -3.28 -6.34
C CYS A 74 -3.79 -4.43 -6.14
N ALA A 75 -4.11 -4.78 -4.89
CA ALA A 75 -5.06 -5.85 -4.61
C ALA A 75 -6.49 -5.48 -5.06
N LEU A 76 -6.92 -4.23 -4.84
CA LEU A 76 -8.23 -3.73 -5.26
C LEU A 76 -8.39 -3.71 -6.79
N THR A 77 -7.31 -3.45 -7.53
CA THR A 77 -7.30 -3.47 -9.01
C THR A 77 -7.03 -4.86 -9.61
N GLY A 78 -6.80 -5.87 -8.77
CA GLY A 78 -6.58 -7.26 -9.17
C GLY A 78 -5.13 -7.61 -9.52
N ASP A 79 -4.17 -6.70 -9.37
CA ASP A 79 -2.75 -6.96 -9.55
C ASP A 79 -2.14 -7.60 -8.29
N THR A 80 -2.46 -8.88 -8.08
CA THR A 80 -2.03 -9.63 -6.90
C THR A 80 -0.51 -9.83 -6.85
N VAL A 81 0.17 -9.86 -8.00
CA VAL A 81 1.63 -10.02 -8.07
C VAL A 81 2.32 -8.76 -7.55
N ALA A 82 1.92 -7.58 -8.01
CA ALA A 82 2.46 -6.31 -7.52
C ALA A 82 2.12 -6.11 -6.04
N ALA A 83 0.87 -6.42 -5.63
CA ALA A 83 0.45 -6.32 -4.24
C ALA A 83 1.35 -7.17 -3.31
N MET A 84 1.64 -8.42 -3.69
CA MET A 84 2.53 -9.28 -2.92
C MET A 84 3.98 -8.77 -2.92
N GLY A 85 4.43 -8.10 -3.98
CA GLY A 85 5.72 -7.39 -4.02
C GLY A 85 5.80 -6.31 -2.95
N TYR A 86 4.83 -5.40 -2.94
CA TYR A 86 4.79 -4.33 -1.95
C TYR A 86 4.59 -4.84 -0.52
N LEU A 87 3.88 -5.94 -0.31
CA LEU A 87 3.75 -6.53 1.04
C LEU A 87 5.11 -7.04 1.54
N ARG A 88 5.93 -7.63 0.68
CA ARG A 88 7.33 -7.98 1.04
C ARG A 88 8.14 -6.75 1.40
N ASP A 89 8.04 -5.69 0.59
CA ASP A 89 8.77 -4.44 0.86
C ASP A 89 8.32 -3.78 2.17
N ALA A 90 7.03 -3.84 2.49
CA ALA A 90 6.50 -3.38 3.76
C ALA A 90 7.08 -4.18 4.92
N LEU A 91 7.15 -5.51 4.79
CA LEU A 91 7.77 -6.37 5.81
C LEU A 91 9.27 -6.10 5.95
N ALA A 92 9.99 -5.85 4.86
CA ALA A 92 11.39 -5.45 4.91
C ALA A 92 11.58 -4.07 5.55
N ALA A 93 10.55 -3.21 5.52
CA ALA A 93 10.49 -1.93 6.22
C ALA A 93 9.97 -2.02 7.67
N ASP A 94 9.91 -3.25 8.21
CA ASP A 94 9.45 -3.56 9.57
C ASP A 94 7.98 -3.23 9.84
N LEU A 95 7.10 -3.47 8.85
CA LEU A 95 5.65 -3.39 9.06
C LEU A 95 5.21 -4.33 10.19
N GLN A 96 4.38 -3.79 11.09
CA GLN A 96 3.88 -4.45 12.31
C GLN A 96 2.34 -4.35 12.50
N ASP A 97 1.62 -3.74 11.55
CA ASP A 97 0.17 -3.52 11.65
C ASP A 97 -0.60 -4.82 11.38
N PHE A 98 -0.70 -5.67 12.40
CA PHE A 98 -1.34 -6.97 12.28
C PHE A 98 -2.87 -6.86 12.15
N ALA A 99 -3.49 -5.87 12.78
CA ALA A 99 -4.93 -5.65 12.63
C ALA A 99 -5.31 -5.35 11.17
N TRP A 100 -4.49 -4.55 10.47
CA TRP A 100 -4.68 -4.28 9.05
C TRP A 100 -4.66 -5.55 8.19
N ILE A 101 -3.65 -6.41 8.33
CA ILE A 101 -3.57 -7.62 7.47
C ILE A 101 -4.75 -8.57 7.72
N GLU A 102 -5.28 -8.62 8.94
CA GLU A 102 -6.42 -9.46 9.32
C GLU A 102 -7.78 -8.92 8.86
N HIS A 103 -7.94 -7.60 8.80
CA HIS A 103 -9.27 -6.99 8.65
C HIS A 103 -9.42 -6.14 7.39
N CYS A 104 -8.35 -5.83 6.66
CA CYS A 104 -8.44 -5.02 5.46
C CYS A 104 -9.14 -5.78 4.31
N PRO A 105 -10.34 -5.34 3.86
CA PRO A 105 -11.12 -6.08 2.86
C PRO A 105 -10.46 -6.10 1.47
N THR A 106 -9.64 -5.10 1.15
CA THR A 106 -8.94 -5.02 -0.14
C THR A 106 -7.93 -6.15 -0.31
N LEU A 107 -7.47 -6.76 0.79
CA LEU A 107 -6.49 -7.85 0.79
C LEU A 107 -7.12 -9.24 0.58
N GLU A 108 -8.45 -9.35 0.56
CA GLU A 108 -9.15 -10.63 0.38
C GLU A 108 -8.59 -11.47 -0.79
N PRO A 109 -8.31 -10.90 -1.99
CA PRO A 109 -7.76 -11.66 -3.10
C PRO A 109 -6.38 -12.29 -2.82
N LEU A 110 -5.62 -11.76 -1.86
CA LEU A 110 -4.28 -12.24 -1.52
C LEU A 110 -4.29 -13.41 -0.54
N ARG A 111 -5.38 -13.57 0.24
CA ARG A 111 -5.45 -14.50 1.38
C ARG A 111 -5.30 -15.97 1.01
N HIS A 112 -5.66 -16.32 -0.23
CA HIS A 112 -5.59 -17.69 -0.72
C HIS A 112 -4.19 -18.09 -1.21
N GLY A 113 -3.24 -17.16 -1.28
CA GLY A 113 -1.88 -17.45 -1.74
C GLY A 113 -1.01 -18.12 -0.66
N ALA A 114 -0.18 -19.10 -1.05
CA ALA A 114 0.75 -19.76 -0.10
C ALA A 114 1.71 -18.77 0.60
N GLN A 115 2.09 -17.69 -0.09
CA GLN A 115 2.93 -16.62 0.45
C GLN A 115 2.24 -15.81 1.57
N TRP A 116 0.90 -15.73 1.55
CA TRP A 116 0.13 -14.95 2.52
C TRP A 116 0.32 -15.46 3.94
N ALA A 117 0.20 -16.78 4.15
CA ALA A 117 0.32 -17.39 5.48
C ALA A 117 1.68 -17.10 6.14
N ALA A 118 2.77 -17.14 5.37
CA ALA A 118 4.11 -16.84 5.85
C ALA A 118 4.27 -15.36 6.25
N MET A 119 3.75 -14.44 5.43
CA MET A 119 3.78 -13.01 5.70
C MET A 119 2.93 -12.64 6.92
N ARG A 120 1.72 -13.18 7.00
CA ARG A 120 0.82 -13.04 8.15
C ARG A 120 1.48 -13.51 9.45
N LYS A 121 2.13 -14.68 9.43
CA LYS A 121 2.88 -15.20 10.59
C LYS A 121 3.97 -14.22 11.05
N THR A 122 4.75 -13.70 10.10
CA THR A 122 5.82 -12.72 10.39
C THR A 122 5.25 -11.45 11.06
N MET A 123 4.12 -10.94 10.57
CA MET A 123 3.46 -9.77 11.17
C MET A 123 2.88 -10.06 12.55
N ALA A 124 2.29 -11.23 12.75
CA ALA A 124 1.77 -11.65 14.05
C ALA A 124 2.88 -11.68 15.11
N GLU A 125 4.03 -12.29 14.77
CA GLU A 125 5.19 -12.33 15.67
C GLU A 125 5.73 -10.93 16.00
N ARG A 126 5.73 -10.01 15.03
CA ARG A 126 6.14 -8.61 15.26
C ARG A 126 5.17 -7.87 16.17
N ALA A 127 3.87 -7.97 15.89
CA ALA A 127 2.84 -7.32 16.69
C ALA A 127 2.84 -7.84 18.14
N GLN A 128 3.07 -9.14 18.33
CA GLN A 128 3.21 -9.74 19.65
C GLN A 128 4.37 -9.13 20.45
N ARG A 129 5.56 -9.00 19.84
CA ARG A 129 6.72 -8.36 20.51
C ARG A 129 6.44 -6.90 20.90
N VAL A 130 5.70 -6.16 20.06
CA VAL A 130 5.29 -4.79 20.38
C VAL A 130 4.34 -4.78 21.56
N ALA A 131 3.36 -5.69 21.60
CA ALA A 131 2.42 -5.78 22.70
C ALA A 131 3.15 -6.12 24.02
N GLU A 132 4.03 -7.12 24.02
CA GLU A 132 4.88 -7.46 25.18
C GLU A 132 5.66 -6.25 25.67
N ALA A 133 6.38 -5.56 24.78
CA ALA A 133 7.17 -4.38 25.15
C ALA A 133 6.34 -3.21 25.69
N VAL A 134 5.07 -3.08 25.30
CA VAL A 134 4.17 -2.01 25.77
C VAL A 134 3.53 -2.36 27.11
N PHE A 135 3.21 -3.64 27.34
CA PHE A 135 2.41 -4.08 28.49
C PHE A 135 3.24 -4.74 29.62
N GLU A 136 4.44 -5.25 29.34
CA GLU A 136 5.34 -5.85 30.36
C GLU A 136 6.15 -4.81 31.17
N VAL A 137 6.06 -3.51 30.85
CA VAL A 137 6.72 -2.43 31.61
C VAL A 137 5.87 -1.98 32.82
N SER A 138 5.12 -2.90 33.42
CA SER A 138 4.32 -2.68 34.65
C SER A 138 4.94 -3.42 35.83
#